data_AF-A0A9J6FYQ2-F1
#
_entry.id   AF-A0A9J6FYQ2-F1
#
_cell.length_a   1.000
_cell.length_b   1.000
_cell.length_c   1.000
_cell.angle_alpha   90.00
_cell.angle_beta   90.00
_cell.angle_gamma   90.00
#
_symmetry.space_group_name_H-M   'P 1'
#
loop_
_entity.id
_entity.type
_entity.pdbx_description
1 polymer ?
#
loop_
_entity_poly.entity_id
_entity_poly.type
_entity_poly.pdbx_seq_one_letter_code
_entity_poly.pdbx_strand_id
1 'polypeptide(L)'
;MQVGSLPHSAPLCAVTDFVAVPVLPVPALEQWGLVTFQDAYLTFRSRETPFQMKVESLRVITNKIIQQWIGNLVTVAWWDDVWLKEGLSRYIMYTAASRVDPQAEISMTVLASDTHLAMEFDGFNTSLPLSRPLNKSADISRHLNRLTRAKAQKAQYERVTLNVTIAMREWVYKPGYPVVFVNRSYETNTFSLYQRRFIFGSGPVDKQVPRVVMSVENNPSVKTS
;
A
#
# COMPACT_ATOMS: atom_id res chain seq x y z
N MET A 1 -21.11 -5.74 -23.36
CA MET A 1 -19.69 -6.11 -23.17
C MET A 1 -19.67 -7.08 -22.00
N GLN A 2 -19.60 -8.38 -22.28
CA GLN A 2 -19.66 -9.43 -21.26
C GLN A 2 -18.49 -9.27 -20.29
N VAL A 3 -18.81 -9.17 -19.01
CA VAL A 3 -17.83 -9.28 -17.93
C VAL A 3 -17.37 -10.73 -17.95
N GLY A 4 -16.24 -11.00 -18.59
CA GLY A 4 -15.60 -12.30 -18.52
C GLY A 4 -15.24 -12.56 -17.06
N SER A 5 -16.02 -13.40 -16.39
CA SER A 5 -15.60 -14.02 -15.14
C SER A 5 -14.31 -14.78 -15.44
N LEU A 6 -13.25 -14.49 -14.67
CA LEU A 6 -12.04 -15.29 -14.71
C LEU A 6 -12.44 -16.76 -14.50
N PRO A 7 -12.10 -17.67 -15.42
CA PRO A 7 -12.43 -19.07 -15.25
C PRO A 7 -11.73 -19.59 -14.00
N HIS A 8 -12.47 -20.32 -13.17
CA HIS A 8 -12.01 -21.03 -11.97
C HIS A 8 -11.04 -22.19 -12.31
N SER A 9 -10.42 -22.17 -13.49
CA SER A 9 -9.75 -23.30 -14.14
C SER A 9 -8.48 -22.90 -14.92
N ALA A 10 -7.81 -21.81 -14.53
CA ALA A 10 -6.34 -21.81 -14.64
C ALA A 10 -5.80 -22.87 -13.66
N PRO A 11 -4.62 -23.48 -13.86
CA PRO A 11 -4.01 -24.38 -12.88
C PRO A 11 -3.49 -23.56 -11.69
N LEU A 12 -4.40 -22.84 -11.04
CA LEU A 12 -4.28 -22.46 -9.66
C LEU A 12 -4.22 -23.79 -8.93
N CYS A 13 -3.11 -24.08 -8.23
CA CYS A 13 -2.97 -25.28 -7.40
C CYS A 13 -4.32 -25.55 -6.72
N ALA A 14 -4.96 -26.65 -7.12
CA ALA A 14 -6.31 -27.01 -6.69
C ALA A 14 -6.40 -27.27 -5.17
N VAL A 15 -5.27 -27.20 -4.46
CA VAL A 15 -5.16 -27.25 -3.01
C VAL A 15 -4.16 -26.17 -2.58
N THR A 16 -4.62 -25.21 -1.76
CA THR A 16 -3.73 -24.31 -1.01
C THR A 16 -3.84 -24.73 0.45
N ASP A 17 -2.76 -25.25 1.01
CA ASP A 17 -2.71 -25.67 2.40
C ASP A 17 -2.27 -24.51 3.30
N PHE A 18 -2.95 -24.36 4.44
CA PHE A 18 -2.57 -23.41 5.48
C PHE A 18 -1.99 -24.17 6.67
N VAL A 19 -0.75 -23.88 7.02
CA VAL A 19 -0.03 -24.56 8.09
C VAL A 19 0.37 -23.58 9.18
N ALA A 20 -0.04 -23.88 10.41
CA ALA A 20 0.41 -23.19 11.62
C ALA A 20 1.80 -23.71 12.02
N VAL A 21 2.77 -22.81 12.14
CA VAL A 21 4.14 -23.09 12.58
C VAL A 21 4.36 -22.39 13.92
N PRO A 22 4.78 -23.11 14.99
CA PRO A 22 4.93 -22.53 16.33
C PRO A 22 5.94 -21.38 16.42
N VAL A 23 7.04 -21.45 15.65
CA VAL A 23 8.08 -20.44 15.63
C VAL A 23 8.42 -20.09 14.19
N LEU A 24 8.09 -18.86 13.80
CA LEU A 24 8.42 -18.29 12.48
C LEU A 24 8.98 -16.89 12.67
N PRO A 25 10.04 -16.48 11.93
CA PRO A 25 10.65 -15.15 12.10
C PRO A 25 9.79 -14.01 11.51
N VAL A 26 8.77 -14.36 10.73
CA VAL A 26 7.81 -13.44 10.12
C VAL A 26 6.38 -13.93 10.38
N PRO A 27 5.34 -13.07 10.27
CA PRO A 27 3.95 -13.46 10.51
C PRO A 27 3.48 -14.63 9.64
N ALA A 28 3.90 -14.66 8.37
CA ALA A 28 3.56 -15.70 7.41
C ALA A 28 4.54 -15.71 6.23
N LEU A 29 4.71 -16.87 5.59
CA LEU A 29 5.42 -17.05 4.33
C LEU A 29 4.47 -17.56 3.24
N GLU A 30 4.69 -17.07 2.02
CA GLU A 30 3.80 -17.22 0.87
C GLU A 30 4.19 -18.37 -0.08
N GLN A 31 4.78 -19.47 0.42
CA GLN A 31 5.18 -20.57 -0.48
C GLN A 31 3.99 -21.03 -1.33
N TRP A 32 4.25 -21.32 -2.61
CA TRP A 32 3.18 -21.57 -3.57
C TRP A 32 2.46 -22.89 -3.26
N GLY A 33 1.17 -22.80 -2.94
CA GLY A 33 0.34 -23.95 -2.57
C GLY A 33 0.48 -24.40 -1.10
N LEU A 34 1.43 -23.86 -0.35
CA LEU A 34 1.65 -24.17 1.08
C LEU A 34 1.96 -22.88 1.84
N VAL A 35 0.93 -22.20 2.33
CA VAL A 35 1.11 -20.96 3.08
C VAL A 35 1.34 -21.28 4.54
N THR A 36 2.45 -20.80 5.08
CA THR A 36 2.81 -21.02 6.49
C THR A 36 2.56 -19.75 7.30
N PHE A 37 1.97 -19.90 8.49
CA PHE A 37 1.62 -18.82 9.39
C PHE A 37 2.21 -19.07 10.77
N GLN A 38 2.50 -18.01 11.53
CA GLN A 38 2.64 -18.19 12.98
C GLN A 38 1.33 -18.71 13.56
N ASP A 39 1.40 -19.63 14.51
CA ASP A 39 0.24 -20.28 15.15
C ASP A 39 -0.82 -19.28 15.63
N ALA A 40 -0.37 -18.14 16.16
CA ALA A 40 -1.25 -17.07 16.65
C ALA A 40 -2.26 -16.54 15.61
N TYR A 41 -1.95 -16.59 14.31
CA TYR A 41 -2.82 -16.07 13.24
C TYR A 41 -3.85 -17.09 12.71
N LEU A 42 -3.70 -18.38 13.03
CA LEU A 42 -4.65 -19.43 12.63
C LEU A 42 -5.47 -19.96 13.81
N THR A 43 -4.97 -19.81 15.03
CA THR A 43 -5.62 -20.34 16.23
C THR A 43 -6.57 -19.31 16.84
N PHE A 44 -7.88 -19.48 16.58
CA PHE A 44 -8.93 -18.65 17.17
C PHE A 44 -9.71 -19.40 18.24
N ARG A 45 -9.92 -18.74 19.37
CA ARG A 45 -10.82 -19.20 20.43
C ARG A 45 -11.83 -18.11 20.70
N SER A 46 -13.11 -18.42 20.45
CA SER A 46 -14.22 -17.44 20.44
C SER A 46 -14.33 -16.57 21.70
N ARG A 47 -13.78 -16.99 22.84
CA ARG A 47 -13.85 -16.27 24.12
C ARG A 47 -12.54 -15.63 24.56
N GLU A 48 -11.43 -15.96 23.90
CA GLU A 48 -10.08 -15.56 24.35
C GLU A 48 -9.40 -14.64 23.33
N THR A 49 -9.71 -14.78 22.04
CA THR A 49 -9.01 -14.02 21.01
C THR A 49 -9.51 -12.57 20.93
N PRO A 50 -8.64 -11.56 21.11
CA PRO A 50 -9.02 -10.16 20.96
C PRO A 50 -9.48 -9.85 19.52
N PHE A 51 -10.44 -8.92 19.39
CA PHE A 51 -10.92 -8.47 18.07
C PHE A 51 -9.79 -7.98 17.16
N GLN A 52 -8.83 -7.23 17.71
CA GLN A 52 -7.66 -6.76 16.97
C GLN A 52 -6.86 -7.92 16.33
N MET A 53 -6.72 -9.04 17.05
CA MET A 53 -6.02 -10.21 16.52
C MET A 53 -6.79 -10.87 15.37
N LYS A 54 -8.13 -10.88 15.44
CA LYS A 54 -8.99 -11.33 14.33
C LYS A 54 -8.80 -10.46 13.08
N VAL A 55 -8.75 -9.14 13.24
CA VAL A 55 -8.52 -8.20 12.13
C VAL A 55 -7.14 -8.40 11.52
N GLU A 56 -6.08 -8.50 12.34
CA GLU A 56 -4.72 -8.71 11.84
C GLU A 56 -4.57 -10.05 11.12
N SER A 57 -5.18 -11.11 11.64
CA SER A 57 -5.16 -12.41 10.98
C SER A 57 -5.89 -12.40 9.65
N LEU A 58 -7.06 -11.75 9.58
CA LEU A 58 -7.79 -11.57 8.33
C LEU A 58 -6.94 -10.81 7.30
N ARG A 59 -6.20 -9.77 7.71
CA ARG A 59 -5.25 -9.06 6.84
C ARG A 59 -4.14 -9.99 6.34
N VAL A 60 -3.45 -10.69 7.25
CA VAL A 60 -2.30 -11.55 6.90
C VAL A 60 -2.73 -12.69 5.96
N ILE A 61 -3.80 -13.41 6.29
CA ILE A 61 -4.34 -14.51 5.48
C ILE A 61 -4.74 -13.99 4.09
N THR A 62 -5.53 -12.93 4.01
CA THR A 62 -5.97 -12.36 2.73
C THR A 62 -4.81 -11.90 1.87
N ASN A 63 -3.78 -11.27 2.47
CA ASN A 63 -2.60 -10.83 1.74
C ASN A 63 -1.82 -12.02 1.16
N LYS A 64 -1.67 -13.11 1.92
CA LYS A 64 -0.94 -14.31 1.46
C LYS A 64 -1.68 -15.10 0.40
N ILE A 65 -3.02 -15.10 0.46
CA ILE A 65 -3.87 -15.62 -0.61
C ILE A 65 -3.66 -14.79 -1.89
N ILE A 66 -3.70 -13.46 -1.81
CA ILE A 66 -3.46 -12.59 -2.99
C ILE A 66 -2.06 -12.80 -3.57
N GLN A 67 -1.05 -13.04 -2.72
CA GLN A 67 0.32 -13.31 -3.16
C GLN A 67 0.46 -14.60 -3.98
N GLN A 68 -0.52 -15.52 -3.94
CA GLN A 68 -0.56 -16.68 -4.84
C GLN A 68 -0.74 -16.27 -6.31
N TRP A 69 -1.45 -15.16 -6.59
CA TRP A 69 -1.53 -14.59 -7.93
C TRP A 69 -0.43 -13.57 -8.18
N ILE A 70 -0.23 -12.64 -7.24
CA ILE A 70 0.70 -11.50 -7.40
C ILE A 70 1.95 -11.78 -6.56
N GLY A 71 2.98 -12.30 -7.20
CA GLY A 71 4.21 -12.75 -6.56
C GLY A 71 4.59 -14.16 -7.00
N ASN A 72 3.64 -15.10 -6.93
CA ASN A 72 3.87 -16.50 -7.33
C ASN A 72 3.52 -16.74 -8.81
N LEU A 73 2.26 -16.51 -9.22
CA LEU A 73 1.86 -16.66 -10.63
C LEU A 73 2.47 -15.58 -11.53
N VAL A 74 2.46 -14.32 -11.09
CA VAL A 74 3.15 -13.21 -11.75
C VAL A 74 4.25 -12.69 -10.84
N THR A 75 5.50 -13.01 -11.17
CA THR A 75 6.68 -12.63 -10.39
C THR A 75 7.39 -11.43 -11.00
N VAL A 76 7.98 -10.59 -10.14
CA VAL A 76 8.84 -9.48 -10.56
C VAL A 76 10.10 -10.01 -11.24
N ALA A 77 10.61 -9.28 -12.24
CA ALA A 77 11.82 -9.68 -12.95
C ALA A 77 13.07 -9.61 -12.06
N TRP A 78 13.11 -8.62 -11.15
CA TRP A 78 14.21 -8.42 -10.20
C TRP A 78 13.72 -7.77 -8.90
N TRP A 79 14.59 -7.72 -7.89
CA TRP A 79 14.27 -7.29 -6.52
C TRP A 79 14.02 -5.79 -6.37
N ASP A 80 14.45 -5.00 -7.34
CA ASP A 80 14.18 -3.56 -7.47
C ASP A 80 12.67 -3.26 -7.60
N ASP A 81 11.92 -4.19 -8.20
CA ASP A 81 10.47 -4.06 -8.41
C ASP A 81 9.63 -4.83 -7.39
N VAL A 82 10.23 -5.35 -6.31
CA VAL A 82 9.51 -6.15 -5.32
C VAL A 82 8.39 -5.38 -4.60
N TRP A 83 8.42 -4.05 -4.65
CA TRP A 83 7.32 -3.19 -4.21
C TRP A 83 6.02 -3.46 -4.98
N LEU A 84 6.08 -3.91 -6.24
CA LEU A 84 4.89 -4.28 -7.01
C LEU A 84 4.20 -5.47 -6.37
N LYS A 85 4.96 -6.49 -5.94
CA LYS A 85 4.40 -7.64 -5.24
C LYS A 85 3.78 -7.22 -3.90
N GLU A 86 4.59 -6.63 -3.01
CA GLU A 86 4.17 -6.33 -1.63
C GLU A 86 3.14 -5.20 -1.56
N GLY A 87 3.28 -4.18 -2.39
CA GLY A 87 2.39 -3.02 -2.41
C GLY A 87 1.03 -3.34 -3.06
N LEU A 88 1.04 -4.02 -4.21
CA LEU A 88 -0.21 -4.35 -4.91
C LEU A 88 -1.02 -5.42 -4.15
N SER A 89 -0.35 -6.41 -3.56
CA SER A 89 -1.07 -7.43 -2.76
C SER A 89 -1.80 -6.80 -1.58
N ARG A 90 -1.17 -5.84 -0.89
CA ARG A 90 -1.78 -5.09 0.22
C ARG A 90 -2.94 -4.22 -0.22
N TYR A 91 -2.79 -3.51 -1.34
CA TYR A 91 -3.87 -2.69 -1.88
C TYR A 91 -5.13 -3.52 -2.15
N ILE A 92 -4.97 -4.67 -2.81
CA ILE A 92 -6.09 -5.58 -3.11
C ILE A 92 -6.62 -6.21 -1.81
N MET A 93 -5.74 -6.55 -0.88
CA MET A 93 -6.10 -7.13 0.43
C MET A 93 -7.07 -6.24 1.18
N TYR A 94 -6.89 -4.93 1.20
CA TYR A 94 -7.82 -4.03 1.89
C TYR A 94 -9.23 -4.11 1.34
N THR A 95 -9.36 -4.17 0.02
CA THR A 95 -10.68 -4.27 -0.63
C THR A 95 -11.28 -5.66 -0.45
N ALA A 96 -10.46 -6.71 -0.55
CA ALA A 96 -10.90 -8.09 -0.36
C ALA A 96 -11.33 -8.36 1.08
N ALA A 97 -10.51 -7.99 2.07
CA ALA A 97 -10.77 -8.21 3.48
C ALA A 97 -12.00 -7.42 3.96
N SER A 98 -12.17 -6.18 3.48
CA SER A 98 -13.38 -5.38 3.78
C SER A 98 -14.66 -5.98 3.22
N ARG A 99 -14.60 -6.78 2.15
CA ARG A 99 -15.76 -7.52 1.62
C ARG A 99 -16.03 -8.80 2.40
N VAL A 100 -15.01 -9.44 2.94
CA VAL A 100 -15.13 -10.68 3.73
C VAL A 100 -15.71 -10.38 5.12
N ASP A 101 -15.20 -9.36 5.80
CA ASP A 101 -15.73 -8.92 7.11
C ASP A 101 -15.94 -7.39 7.11
N PRO A 102 -17.14 -6.91 6.72
CA PRO A 102 -17.46 -5.49 6.75
C PRO A 102 -17.43 -4.87 8.15
N GLN A 103 -17.66 -5.66 9.20
CA GLN A 103 -17.66 -5.20 10.60
C GLN A 103 -16.26 -4.90 11.11
N ALA A 104 -15.22 -5.40 10.43
CA ALA A 104 -13.83 -5.16 10.79
C ALA A 104 -13.32 -3.75 10.42
N GLU A 105 -14.09 -2.95 9.66
CA GLU A 105 -13.76 -1.57 9.25
C GLU A 105 -12.31 -1.38 8.75
N ILE A 106 -11.78 -2.41 8.06
CA ILE A 106 -10.37 -2.54 7.69
C ILE A 106 -9.89 -1.36 6.82
N SER A 107 -10.79 -0.74 6.06
CA SER A 107 -10.51 0.45 5.27
C SER A 107 -10.10 1.66 6.12
N MET A 108 -10.61 1.79 7.34
CA MET A 108 -10.24 2.88 8.24
C MET A 108 -8.84 2.67 8.81
N THR A 109 -8.46 1.41 9.07
CA THR A 109 -7.10 1.03 9.49
C THR A 109 -6.05 1.44 8.47
N VAL A 110 -6.37 1.39 7.16
CA VAL A 110 -5.50 1.87 6.06
C VAL A 110 -5.05 3.31 6.30
N LEU A 111 -6.00 4.19 6.58
CA LEU A 111 -5.74 5.62 6.70
C LEU A 111 -5.08 5.97 8.03
N ALA A 112 -5.58 5.38 9.13
CA ALA A 112 -5.15 5.77 10.47
C ALA A 112 -3.74 5.25 10.81
N SER A 113 -3.45 3.99 10.51
CA SER A 113 -2.17 3.37 10.87
C SER A 113 -1.23 3.30 9.66
N ASP A 114 -1.78 2.99 8.50
CA ASP A 114 -0.96 2.54 7.40
C ASP A 114 -0.32 3.68 6.60
N THR A 115 -1.13 4.64 6.17
CA THR A 115 -0.61 5.81 5.45
C THR A 115 0.25 6.71 6.33
N HIS A 116 -0.13 6.92 7.60
CA HIS A 116 0.66 7.78 8.49
C HIS A 116 2.06 7.22 8.78
N LEU A 117 2.18 5.91 9.03
CA LEU A 117 3.49 5.29 9.22
C LEU A 117 4.35 5.37 7.95
N ALA A 118 3.76 5.17 6.77
CA ALA A 118 4.48 5.32 5.52
C ALA A 118 5.00 6.75 5.31
N MET A 119 4.15 7.75 5.57
CA MET A 119 4.53 9.16 5.54
C MET A 119 5.62 9.47 6.56
N GLU A 120 5.53 8.93 7.77
CA GLU A 120 6.57 9.13 8.78
C GLU A 120 7.95 8.63 8.31
N PHE A 121 8.04 7.39 7.82
CA PHE A 121 9.30 6.86 7.31
C PHE A 121 9.83 7.58 6.06
N ASP A 122 8.93 8.06 5.21
CA ASP A 122 9.29 8.71 3.95
C ASP A 122 9.62 10.20 4.11
N GLY A 123 9.22 10.80 5.24
CA GLY A 123 9.54 12.16 5.64
C GLY A 123 10.98 12.36 6.11
N PHE A 124 11.76 11.30 6.31
CA PHE A 124 13.18 11.45 6.65
C PHE A 124 14.02 11.75 5.41
N ASN A 125 15.10 12.54 5.57
CA ASN A 125 16.03 12.83 4.49
C ASN A 125 16.78 11.58 3.99
N THR A 126 16.84 10.53 4.81
CA THR A 126 17.38 9.21 4.46
C THR A 126 16.41 8.35 3.65
N SER A 127 15.23 8.87 3.29
CA SER A 127 14.27 8.12 2.48
C SER A 127 14.83 7.80 1.09
N LEU A 128 14.48 6.62 0.60
CA LEU A 128 14.91 6.07 -0.67
C LEU A 128 13.71 5.96 -1.62
N PRO A 129 13.93 5.97 -2.94
CA PRO A 129 12.87 5.72 -3.91
C PRO A 129 12.34 4.29 -3.80
N LEU A 130 11.16 4.07 -4.37
CA LEU A 130 10.44 2.80 -4.30
C LEU A 130 11.08 1.72 -5.19
N SER A 131 11.55 2.10 -6.38
CA SER A 131 12.40 1.25 -7.24
C SER A 131 13.80 1.84 -7.33
N ARG A 132 14.81 1.00 -7.10
CA ARG A 132 16.23 1.35 -7.20
C ARG A 132 17.05 0.10 -7.50
N PRO A 133 18.20 0.21 -8.19
CA PRO A 133 19.05 -0.94 -8.43
C PRO A 133 19.54 -1.57 -7.12
N LEU A 134 19.37 -2.88 -6.99
CA LEU A 134 19.78 -3.68 -5.84
C LEU A 134 20.71 -4.79 -6.28
N ASN A 135 21.97 -4.73 -5.83
CA ASN A 135 23.02 -5.68 -6.22
C ASN A 135 23.55 -6.52 -5.04
N LYS A 136 23.29 -6.11 -3.79
CA LYS A 136 23.77 -6.80 -2.58
C LYS A 136 22.60 -7.37 -1.78
N SER A 137 22.77 -8.57 -1.24
CA SER A 137 21.76 -9.26 -0.42
C SER A 137 21.32 -8.41 0.79
N ALA A 138 22.26 -7.74 1.45
CA ALA A 138 21.95 -6.84 2.58
C ALA A 138 21.04 -5.67 2.16
N ASP A 139 21.21 -5.14 0.94
CA ASP A 139 20.39 -4.04 0.43
C ASP A 139 18.99 -4.53 0.04
N ILE A 140 18.87 -5.77 -0.46
CA ILE A 140 17.59 -6.44 -0.74
C ILE A 140 16.81 -6.64 0.56
N SER A 141 17.43 -7.22 1.60
CA SER A 141 16.79 -7.43 2.89
C SER A 141 16.36 -6.10 3.53
N ARG A 142 17.18 -5.05 3.43
CA ARG A 142 16.80 -3.71 3.92
C ARG A 142 15.62 -3.14 3.11
N HIS A 143 15.61 -3.33 1.80
CA HIS A 143 14.53 -2.86 0.94
C HIS A 143 13.21 -3.59 1.24
N LEU A 144 13.23 -4.91 1.40
CA LEU A 144 12.08 -5.73 1.80
C LEU A 144 11.57 -5.35 3.20
N ASN A 145 12.46 -5.18 4.17
CA ASN A 145 12.09 -4.71 5.51
C ASN A 145 11.47 -3.31 5.48
N ARG A 146 11.92 -2.47 4.56
CA ARG A 146 11.31 -1.16 4.35
C ARG A 146 9.94 -1.30 3.71
N LEU A 147 9.76 -2.05 2.63
CA LEU A 147 8.46 -2.22 1.95
C LEU A 147 7.43 -2.95 2.81
N THR A 148 7.88 -3.89 3.65
CA THR A 148 7.00 -4.48 4.66
C THR A 148 6.51 -3.44 5.67
N ARG A 149 7.29 -2.38 5.94
CA ARG A 149 6.93 -1.27 6.83
C ARG A 149 6.33 -0.03 6.14
N ALA A 150 6.68 0.20 4.88
CA ALA A 150 6.32 1.33 4.03
C ALA A 150 5.20 0.90 3.09
N LYS A 151 4.06 1.55 3.23
CA LYS A 151 2.76 0.97 2.89
C LYS A 151 2.24 1.52 1.57
N ALA A 152 1.42 0.71 0.91
CA ALA A 152 0.76 1.08 -0.33
C ALA A 152 -0.33 2.11 -0.08
N GLN A 153 -0.30 3.19 -0.87
CA GLN A 153 -1.28 4.26 -0.80
C GLN A 153 -2.58 3.88 -1.51
N LYS A 154 -3.71 4.30 -0.94
CA LYS A 154 -5.01 4.29 -1.60
C LYS A 154 -5.02 5.36 -2.69
N ALA A 155 -4.89 4.96 -3.96
CA ALA A 155 -5.25 5.82 -5.08
C ALA A 155 -6.78 5.77 -5.24
N GLN A 156 -7.47 6.86 -4.87
CA GLN A 156 -8.88 7.04 -5.14
C GLN A 156 -9.06 7.41 -6.61
N TYR A 157 -9.98 6.71 -7.28
CA TYR A 157 -10.15 6.78 -8.72
C TYR A 157 -11.11 7.90 -9.09
N GLU A 158 -10.61 9.04 -9.55
CA GLU A 158 -11.35 9.92 -10.45
C GLU A 158 -10.79 9.74 -11.87
N ARG A 159 -11.69 9.51 -12.83
CA ARG A 159 -11.35 9.23 -14.23
C ARG A 159 -10.81 10.48 -14.90
N VAL A 160 -9.53 10.77 -14.67
CA VAL A 160 -8.73 11.60 -15.56
C VAL A 160 -7.97 10.64 -16.49
N THR A 161 -7.98 10.88 -17.80
CA THR A 161 -7.13 10.20 -18.78
C THR A 161 -5.66 10.56 -18.54
N LEU A 162 -5.11 10.10 -17.42
CA LEU A 162 -3.71 10.20 -17.08
C LEU A 162 -3.00 8.99 -17.65
N ASN A 163 -1.90 9.23 -18.35
CA ASN A 163 -0.95 8.16 -18.65
C ASN A 163 -0.37 7.68 -17.32
N VAL A 164 -0.84 6.53 -16.84
CA VAL A 164 -0.47 5.93 -15.55
C VAL A 164 1.04 5.75 -15.45
N THR A 165 1.71 5.45 -16.57
CA THR A 165 3.17 5.30 -16.60
C THR A 165 3.88 6.61 -16.26
N ILE A 166 3.41 7.74 -16.79
CA ILE A 166 4.01 9.05 -16.51
C ILE A 166 3.71 9.48 -15.07
N ALA A 167 2.48 9.27 -14.62
CA ALA A 167 2.08 9.59 -13.25
C ALA A 167 2.90 8.78 -12.24
N MET A 168 2.92 7.45 -12.37
CA MET A 168 3.60 6.56 -11.42
C MET A 168 5.12 6.67 -11.48
N ARG A 169 5.73 6.99 -12.62
CA ARG A 169 7.19 7.10 -12.75
C ARG A 169 7.78 8.04 -11.69
N GLU A 170 7.15 9.19 -11.48
CA GLU A 170 7.63 10.17 -10.52
C GLU A 170 7.57 9.64 -9.08
N TRP A 171 6.51 8.92 -8.72
CA TRP A 171 6.32 8.34 -7.38
C TRP A 171 7.17 7.08 -7.12
N VAL A 172 7.56 6.37 -8.18
CA VAL A 172 8.37 5.16 -8.08
C VAL A 172 9.86 5.48 -7.95
N TYR A 173 10.34 6.47 -8.71
CA TYR A 173 11.78 6.76 -8.83
C TYR A 173 12.26 7.94 -7.99
N LYS A 174 11.37 8.72 -7.37
CA LYS A 174 11.75 9.80 -6.44
C LYS A 174 11.42 9.42 -4.99
N PRO A 175 12.30 9.74 -4.02
CA PRO A 175 12.02 9.53 -2.61
C PRO A 175 11.11 10.62 -2.03
N GLY A 176 10.38 10.30 -0.96
CA GLY A 176 9.56 11.27 -0.25
C GLY A 176 8.19 11.51 -0.90
N TYR A 177 7.38 12.27 -0.19
CA TYR A 177 6.10 12.76 -0.67
C TYR A 177 6.05 14.30 -0.58
N PRO A 178 5.29 14.95 -1.47
CA PRO A 178 5.08 16.39 -1.43
C PRO A 178 4.01 16.80 -0.40
N VAL A 179 4.16 17.99 0.16
CA VAL A 179 3.07 18.76 0.78
C VAL A 179 2.62 19.84 -0.19
N VAL A 180 1.31 19.93 -0.39
CA VAL A 180 0.67 20.96 -1.20
C VAL A 180 0.32 22.14 -0.31
N PHE A 181 0.75 23.33 -0.71
CA PHE A 181 0.46 24.60 -0.06
C PHE A 181 -0.63 25.31 -0.85
N VAL A 182 -1.69 25.67 -0.15
CA VAL A 182 -2.81 26.43 -0.70
C VAL A 182 -2.72 27.84 -0.15
N ASN A 183 -2.51 28.82 -1.01
CA ASN A 183 -2.61 30.22 -0.65
C ASN A 183 -3.86 30.81 -1.30
N ARG A 184 -4.85 31.16 -0.46
CA ARG A 184 -6.15 31.67 -0.89
C ARG A 184 -6.21 33.17 -0.63
N SER A 185 -6.49 33.94 -1.69
CA SER A 185 -6.84 35.35 -1.60
C SER A 185 -8.36 35.48 -1.60
N TYR A 186 -8.92 35.91 -0.47
CA TYR A 186 -10.37 36.13 -0.34
C TYR A 186 -10.84 37.39 -1.07
N GLU A 187 -9.96 38.39 -1.21
CA GLU A 187 -10.25 39.64 -1.91
C GLU A 187 -10.47 39.44 -3.41
N THR A 188 -9.66 38.57 -4.02
CA THR A 188 -9.74 38.27 -5.47
C THR A 188 -10.52 36.99 -5.77
N ASN A 189 -10.98 36.28 -4.74
CA ASN A 189 -11.55 34.93 -4.81
C ASN A 189 -10.68 33.95 -5.63
N THR A 190 -9.36 34.12 -5.58
CA THR A 190 -8.40 33.24 -6.26
C THR A 190 -7.65 32.38 -5.24
N PHE A 191 -7.14 31.24 -5.70
CA PHE A 191 -6.20 30.45 -4.93
C PHE A 191 -4.99 30.11 -5.80
N SER A 192 -3.82 30.02 -5.17
CA SER A 192 -2.58 29.56 -5.78
C SER A 192 -2.11 28.31 -5.07
N LEU A 193 -1.62 27.35 -5.85
CA LEU A 193 -1.12 26.06 -5.38
C LEU A 193 0.35 25.94 -5.72
N TYR A 194 1.14 25.47 -4.75
CA TYR A 194 2.50 25.01 -5.00
C TYR A 194 2.82 23.80 -4.13
N GLN A 195 3.79 22.99 -4.53
CA GLN A 195 4.18 21.79 -3.80
C GLN A 195 5.67 21.81 -3.47
N ARG A 196 6.03 21.28 -2.30
CA ARG A 196 7.42 21.06 -1.87
C ARG A 196 7.55 19.72 -1.14
N ARG A 197 8.75 19.14 -1.12
CA ARG A 197 8.99 17.86 -0.45
C ARG A 197 8.75 18.02 1.06
N PHE A 198 8.06 17.06 1.67
CA PHE A 198 8.02 16.98 3.13
C PHE A 198 9.34 16.41 3.63
N ILE A 199 9.98 17.09 4.58
CA ILE A 199 11.13 16.58 5.31
C ILE A 199 10.94 16.93 6.79
N PHE A 200 11.13 15.97 7.70
CA PHE A 200 11.18 16.25 9.13
C PHE A 200 12.39 17.13 9.46
N GLY A 201 12.15 18.26 10.13
CA GLY A 201 13.17 19.25 10.50
C GLY A 201 13.49 20.27 9.40
N SER A 202 14.65 20.90 9.46
CA SER A 202 15.16 21.84 8.46
C SER A 202 16.03 21.11 7.43
N GLY A 203 15.41 20.70 6.32
CA GLY A 203 16.11 20.12 5.17
C GLY A 203 16.31 21.12 4.03
N PRO A 204 17.23 20.85 3.08
CA PRO A 204 17.32 21.63 1.85
C PRO A 204 15.97 21.60 1.11
N VAL A 205 15.60 22.72 0.50
CA VAL A 205 14.38 22.83 -0.33
C VAL A 205 14.59 22.02 -1.61
N ASP A 206 14.25 20.74 -1.54
CA ASP A 206 14.34 19.84 -2.67
C ASP A 206 13.19 20.13 -3.66
N LYS A 207 13.57 20.55 -4.87
CA LYS A 207 12.62 20.91 -5.95
C LYS A 207 12.16 19.69 -6.74
N GLN A 208 12.78 18.52 -6.58
CA GLN A 208 12.42 17.31 -7.32
C GLN A 208 11.40 16.47 -6.56
N VAL A 209 10.16 16.94 -6.54
CA VAL A 209 9.03 16.22 -5.93
C VAL A 209 8.17 15.48 -6.94
N PRO A 210 7.53 14.36 -6.54
CA PRO A 210 6.50 13.73 -7.34
C PRO A 210 5.33 14.68 -7.63
N ARG A 211 4.77 14.61 -8.85
CA ARG A 211 3.58 15.39 -9.21
C ARG A 211 2.33 14.78 -8.61
N VAL A 212 1.55 15.59 -7.89
CA VAL A 212 0.30 15.15 -7.25
C VAL A 212 -0.87 15.33 -8.21
N VAL A 213 -1.69 14.30 -8.33
CA VAL A 213 -3.01 14.41 -8.94
C VAL A 213 -3.96 14.93 -7.87
N MET A 214 -4.61 16.07 -8.12
CA MET A 214 -5.46 16.74 -7.14
C MET A 214 -6.91 16.77 -7.62
N SER A 215 -7.85 16.52 -6.71
CA SER A 215 -9.28 16.80 -6.88
C SER A 215 -9.63 18.02 -6.04
N VAL A 216 -10.44 18.94 -6.58
CA VAL A 216 -10.88 20.15 -5.88
C VAL A 216 -12.38 20.06 -5.67
N GLU A 217 -12.82 20.03 -4.42
CA GLU A 217 -14.23 20.04 -4.06
C GLU A 217 -14.60 21.43 -3.49
N ASN A 218 -15.51 22.13 -4.17
CA ASN A 218 -16.00 23.43 -3.72
C ASN A 218 -17.26 23.22 -2.89
N ASN A 219 -17.32 23.80 -1.69
CA ASN A 219 -18.53 23.79 -0.87
C ASN A 219 -19.54 24.83 -1.39
N PRO A 220 -20.70 24.44 -1.95
CA PRO A 220 -21.70 25.38 -2.48
C PRO A 220 -22.47 26.14 -1.40
N SER A 221 -22.28 25.81 -0.12
CA SER A 221 -23.06 26.37 1.01
C SER A 221 -22.66 27.81 1.38
N VAL A 222 -21.53 28.31 0.88
CA VAL A 222 -21.08 29.68 1.15
C VAL A 222 -21.51 30.55 -0.02
N LYS A 223 -22.77 31.02 0.02
CA LYS A 223 -23.21 32.13 -0.83
C LYS A 223 -22.35 33.34 -0.48
N THR A 224 -21.56 33.81 -1.44
CA THR A 224 -20.94 35.13 -1.40
C THR A 224 -22.04 36.17 -1.32
N SER A 225 -22.16 36.86 -0.17
CA SER A 225 -22.93 38.09 -0.01
C SER A 225 -22.18 39.27 -0.62
#